data_AF-A0A7D3WML6-F1
#
_entry.id   AF-A0A7D3WML6-F1
#
_cell.length_a   1.000
_cell.length_b   1.000
_cell.length_c   1.000
_cell.angle_alpha   90.00
_cell.angle_beta   90.00
_cell.angle_gamma   90.00
#
_symmetry.space_group_name_H-M   'P 1'
#
loop_
_entity.id
_entity.type
_entity.pdbx_description
1 polymer ?
#
loop_
_entity_poly.entity_id
_entity_poly.type
_entity_poly.pdbx_seq_one_letter_code
_entity_poly.pdbx_strand_id
1 'polypeptide(L)'
;MFCTVSLHLENSGKNLALNPKSVIFSKDKYFVVKQTAPRKYAVVPVNVVRSTPEYTYVTGNLKDGDQVVTEGSLLLFNDLTD
;
A
#
# COMPACT_ATOMS: atom_id res chain seq x y z
N MET A 1 -28.21 26.95 -7.17
CA MET A 1 -27.47 26.00 -8.03
C MET A 1 -27.44 24.66 -7.33
N PHE A 2 -27.69 23.57 -8.06
CA PHE A 2 -27.67 22.21 -7.53
C PHE A 2 -26.63 21.38 -8.28
N CYS A 3 -26.00 20.42 -7.59
CA CYS A 3 -25.15 19.40 -8.18
C CYS A 3 -25.46 18.05 -7.51
N THR A 4 -25.66 17.01 -8.32
CA THR A 4 -25.87 15.65 -7.85
C THR A 4 -24.56 14.89 -7.91
N VAL A 5 -24.05 14.48 -6.75
CA VAL A 5 -22.86 13.64 -6.65
C VAL A 5 -23.30 12.18 -6.78
N SER A 6 -22.82 11.50 -7.81
CA SER A 6 -22.92 10.04 -7.93
C SER A 6 -21.55 9.49 -8.28
N LEU A 7 -21.05 8.60 -7.43
CA LEU A 7 -19.82 7.84 -7.65
C LEU A 7 -20.17 6.36 -7.55
N HIS A 8 -20.08 5.67 -8.68
CA HIS A 8 -20.27 4.24 -8.79
C HIS A 8 -18.91 3.59 -9.10
N LEU A 9 -18.50 2.60 -8.32
CA LEU A 9 -17.34 1.76 -8.65
C LEU A 9 -17.75 0.28 -8.64
N GLU A 10 -17.98 -0.26 -9.84
CA GLU A 10 -18.22 -1.69 -10.12
C GLU A 10 -16.92 -2.51 -10.25
N ASN A 11 -15.97 -2.38 -9.32
CA ASN A 11 -14.84 -3.30 -9.36
C ASN A 11 -14.50 -3.82 -7.97
N SER A 12 -15.22 -4.86 -7.57
CA SER A 12 -14.80 -5.89 -6.61
C SER A 12 -13.62 -6.71 -7.16
N GLY A 13 -12.59 -6.03 -7.67
CA GLY A 13 -11.29 -6.65 -7.86
C GLY A 13 -10.69 -6.98 -6.49
N LYS A 14 -9.95 -8.08 -6.38
CA LYS A 14 -9.21 -8.51 -5.17
C LYS A 14 -8.07 -7.56 -4.83
N ASN A 15 -8.34 -6.26 -4.79
CA ASN A 15 -7.39 -5.22 -4.49
C ASN A 15 -7.30 -5.08 -2.98
N LEU A 16 -6.09 -5.04 -2.46
CA LEU A 16 -5.85 -4.86 -1.03
C LEU A 16 -5.81 -3.37 -0.74
N ALA A 17 -6.59 -2.94 0.25
CA ALA A 17 -6.59 -1.57 0.72
C ALA A 17 -5.48 -1.40 1.77
N LEU A 18 -4.58 -0.45 1.54
CA LEU A 18 -3.51 -0.10 2.44
C LEU A 18 -3.62 1.36 2.88
N ASN A 19 -3.00 1.69 4.02
CA ASN A 19 -2.82 3.08 4.42
C ASN A 19 -1.87 3.79 3.42
N PRO A 20 -2.23 4.96 2.86
CA PRO A 20 -1.38 5.67 1.91
C PRO A 20 0.06 5.93 2.41
N LYS A 21 0.26 6.12 3.72
CA LYS A 21 1.59 6.34 4.33
C LYS A 21 2.51 5.12 4.30
N SER A 22 1.95 3.92 4.12
CA SER A 22 2.73 2.67 4.05
C SER A 22 3.37 2.42 2.68
N VAL A 23 2.95 3.16 1.65
CA VAL A 23 3.41 2.98 0.28
C VAL A 23 4.61 3.89 0.01
N ILE A 24 5.71 3.28 -0.44
CA ILE A 24 6.98 3.94 -0.72
C ILE A 24 7.19 3.94 -2.23
N PHE A 25 7.50 5.09 -2.81
CA PHE A 25 7.89 5.19 -4.23
C PHE A 25 9.41 5.33 -4.33
N SER A 26 10.06 4.40 -5.04
CA SER A 26 11.50 4.39 -5.25
C SER A 26 11.84 3.70 -6.57
N LYS A 27 12.85 4.18 -7.30
CA LYS A 27 13.30 3.59 -8.60
C LYS A 27 12.13 3.26 -9.55
N ASP A 28 11.21 4.21 -9.71
CA ASP A 28 9.99 4.11 -10.55
C ASP A 28 9.02 2.98 -10.20
N LYS A 29 9.09 2.44 -8.99
CA LYS A 29 8.22 1.36 -8.49
C LYS A 29 7.70 1.68 -7.10
N TYR A 30 6.58 1.04 -6.75
CA TYR A 30 5.99 1.15 -5.42
C TYR A 30 6.34 -0.08 -4.58
N PHE A 31 6.57 0.17 -3.30
CA PHE A 31 6.95 -0.83 -2.31
C PHE A 31 6.18 -0.63 -1.02
N VAL A 32 6.08 -1.69 -0.24
CA VAL A 32 5.64 -1.64 1.16
C VAL A 32 6.61 -2.45 2.01
N VAL A 33 6.71 -2.10 3.28
CA VAL A 33 7.45 -2.90 4.26
C VAL A 33 6.44 -3.78 5.02
N LYS A 34 6.55 -5.09 4.84
CA LYS A 34 5.71 -6.09 5.50
C LYS A 34 6.44 -6.68 6.71
N GLN A 35 5.75 -6.86 7.82
CA GLN A 35 6.26 -7.64 8.95
C GLN A 35 5.97 -9.13 8.72
N THR A 36 7.01 -9.96 8.64
CA THR A 36 6.88 -11.41 8.40
C THR A 36 6.89 -12.22 9.70
N ALA A 37 7.50 -11.69 10.75
CA ALA A 37 7.51 -12.25 12.10
C ALA A 37 7.76 -11.11 13.12
N PRO A 38 7.64 -11.34 14.44
CA PRO A 38 8.04 -10.35 15.44
C PRO A 38 9.46 -9.84 15.17
N ARG A 39 9.60 -8.52 14.94
CA ARG A 39 10.86 -7.83 14.60
C ARG A 39 11.55 -8.28 13.30
N LYS A 40 10.85 -8.94 12.38
CA LYS A 40 11.37 -9.27 11.04
C LYS A 40 10.53 -8.61 9.97
N TYR A 41 11.22 -7.93 9.04
CA TYR A 41 10.59 -7.12 8.00
C TYR A 41 11.09 -7.55 6.62
N ALA A 42 10.25 -7.36 5.61
CA ALA A 42 10.58 -7.61 4.21
C ALA A 42 9.99 -6.51 3.32
N VAL A 43 10.76 -6.07 2.34
CA VAL A 43 10.29 -5.16 1.29
C VAL A 43 9.51 -5.95 0.26
N VAL A 44 8.28 -5.53 -0.01
CA VAL A 44 7.39 -6.18 -0.98
C VAL A 44 7.04 -5.17 -2.08
N PRO A 45 7.34 -5.45 -3.35
CA PRO A 45 6.89 -4.61 -4.46
C PRO A 45 5.39 -4.72 -4.64
N VAL A 46 4.74 -3.59 -4.91
CA VAL A 46 3.29 -3.49 -5.14
C VAL A 46 3.00 -2.63 -6.35
N ASN A 47 1.86 -2.88 -6.99
CA ASN A 47 1.31 -2.05 -8.04
C ASN A 47 0.15 -1.24 -7.49
N VAL A 48 0.24 0.09 -7.55
CA VAL A 48 -0.85 0.97 -7.14
C VAL A 48 -1.90 1.02 -8.24
N VAL A 49 -3.13 0.60 -7.92
CA VAL A 49 -4.28 0.64 -8.83
C VAL A 49 -5.00 1.97 -8.69
N ARG A 50 -5.21 2.41 -7.44
CA ARG A 50 -5.89 3.66 -7.12
C ARG A 50 -5.43 4.19 -5.78
N SER A 51 -5.28 5.50 -5.65
CA SER A 51 -5.02 6.14 -4.36
C SER A 51 -6.11 7.17 -4.06
N THR A 52 -6.59 7.17 -2.83
CA THR A 52 -7.48 8.17 -2.23
C THR A 52 -6.82 8.71 -0.97
N PRO A 53 -7.31 9.82 -0.39
CA PRO A 53 -6.77 10.35 0.86
C PRO A 53 -6.80 9.35 2.02
N GLU A 54 -7.74 8.39 1.99
CA GLU A 54 -7.94 7.41 3.07
C GLU A 54 -7.24 6.08 2.79
N TYR A 55 -7.22 5.63 1.53
CA TYR A 55 -6.74 4.30 1.16
C TYR A 55 -5.97 4.31 -0.16
N THR A 56 -4.92 3.50 -0.22
CA THR A 56 -4.27 3.14 -1.48
C THR A 56 -4.56 1.67 -1.78
N TYR A 57 -5.24 1.45 -2.90
CA TYR A 57 -5.58 0.13 -3.41
C TYR A 57 -4.44 -0.41 -4.24
N VAL A 58 -3.92 -1.56 -3.83
CA VAL A 58 -2.76 -2.19 -4.46
C VAL A 58 -3.05 -3.62 -4.90
N THR A 59 -2.25 -4.07 -5.84
CA THR A 59 -2.09 -5.49 -6.19
C THR A 59 -0.63 -5.88 -6.00
N GLY A 60 -0.36 -7.12 -5.61
CA GLY A 60 0.99 -7.59 -5.36
C GLY A 60 1.01 -8.88 -4.56
N ASN A 61 2.20 -9.27 -4.09
CA ASN A 61 2.38 -10.44 -3.24
C ASN A 61 2.07 -10.12 -1.77
N LEU A 62 0.86 -9.64 -1.53
CA LEU A 62 0.30 -9.36 -0.21
C LEU A 62 -0.98 -10.19 -0.04
N LYS A 63 -1.30 -10.52 1.20
CA LYS A 63 -2.51 -11.25 1.58
C LYS A 63 -3.31 -10.42 2.58
N ASP A 64 -4.60 -10.67 2.63
CA ASP A 64 -5.44 -10.10 3.67
C ASP A 64 -4.94 -10.55 5.06
N GLY A 65 -4.92 -9.62 6.01
CA GLY A 65 -4.32 -9.81 7.34
C GLY A 65 -2.80 -9.61 7.44
N ASP A 66 -2.09 -9.36 6.33
CA ASP A 66 -0.67 -9.00 6.38
C ASP A 66 -0.46 -7.65 7.10
N GLN A 67 0.51 -7.60 8.01
CA GLN A 67 0.88 -6.36 8.69
C GLN A 67 1.91 -5.58 7.87
N VAL A 68 1.53 -4.36 7.49
CA VAL A 68 2.41 -3.41 6.79
C VAL A 68 2.76 -2.25 7.70
N VAL A 69 4.00 -1.75 7.57
CA VAL A 69 4.49 -0.65 8.38
C VAL A 69 4.01 0.68 7.82
N THR A 70 3.34 1.49 8.65
CA THR A 70 2.80 2.81 8.28
C THR A 70 3.70 3.97 8.70
N GLU A 71 4.50 3.80 9.74
CA GLU A 71 5.37 4.82 10.32
C GLU A 71 6.81 4.34 10.34
N GLY A 72 7.77 5.21 10.00
CA GLY A 72 9.17 4.81 9.86
C GLY A 72 9.45 3.84 8.70
N SER A 73 8.48 3.65 7.79
CA SER A 73 8.59 2.73 6.64
C SER A 73 9.77 3.06 5.73
N LEU A 74 10.11 4.34 5.55
CA LEU A 74 11.26 4.79 4.76
C LEU A 74 12.60 4.38 5.38
N LEU A 75 12.72 4.46 6.72
CA LEU A 75 13.94 4.07 7.43
C LEU A 75 14.18 2.57 7.28
N LEU A 76 13.14 1.76 7.53
CA LEU A 76 13.21 0.32 7.36
C LEU A 76 13.47 -0.07 5.89
N PHE A 77 12.89 0.65 4.94
CA PHE A 77 13.11 0.38 3.53
C PHE A 77 14.57 0.63 3.12
N ASN A 78 15.16 1.73 3.59
CA ASN A 78 16.57 2.03 3.33
C ASN A 78 17.47 0.94 3.95
N ASP A 79 17.27 0.60 5.22
CA ASP A 79 18.06 -0.42 5.92
C ASP A 79 17.98 -1.82 5.26
N LEU A 80 16.86 -2.13 4.59
CA LEU A 80 16.64 -3.43 3.91
C LEU A 80 17.08 -3.44 2.45
N THR A 81 17.37 -2.28 1.86
CA THR A 81 17.71 -2.13 0.43
C THR A 81 19.17 -1.68 0.22
N ASP A 82 19.88 -1.34 1.30
CA ASP A 82 21.33 -1.06 1.31
C ASP A 82 22.16 -2.33 1.06
#